data_AF-X1UAA2-F1
#
_entry.id   AF-X1UAA2-F1
#
_cell.length_a   1.000
_cell.length_b   1.000
_cell.length_c   1.000
_cell.angle_alpha   90.00
_cell.angle_beta   90.00
_cell.angle_gamma   90.00
#
_symmetry.space_group_name_H-M   'P 1'
#
loop_
_entity.id
_entity.type
_entity.pdbx_description
1 polymer ?
#
loop_
_entity_poly.entity_id
_entity_poly.type
_entity_poly.pdbx_seq_one_letter_code
_entity_poly.pdbx_strand_id
1 'polypeptide(L)'
;MEFKHKEKKKINENLGEINQKKIDILDNMEEYIALQDNNMQIIWANKAAAKSVGLGSKEIEGCKCYELLYNQSKPCIGCPVKKAFATGKKK
;
A
#
# COMPACT_ATOMS: atom_id res chain seq x y z
N MET A 1 -14.21 17.05 32.03
CA MET A 1 -13.24 16.17 31.33
C MET A 1 -13.93 15.19 30.37
N GLU A 2 -15.15 14.73 30.63
CA GLU A 2 -15.88 13.76 29.80
C GLU A 2 -16.21 14.23 28.36
N PHE A 3 -16.51 15.52 28.17
CA PHE A 3 -16.79 16.08 26.84
C PHE A 3 -15.62 15.93 25.87
N LYS A 4 -14.39 16.28 26.29
CA LYS A 4 -13.18 16.10 25.47
C LYS A 4 -12.91 14.64 25.11
N HIS A 5 -13.30 13.71 25.98
CA HIS A 5 -13.12 12.27 25.73
C HIS A 5 -14.12 11.75 24.69
N LYS A 6 -15.38 12.23 24.75
CA LYS A 6 -16.43 11.90 23.77
C LYS A 6 -16.13 12.46 22.38
N GLU A 7 -15.59 13.68 22.30
CA GLU A 7 -15.15 14.28 21.02
C GLU A 7 -13.96 13.54 20.42
N LYS A 8 -12.92 13.24 21.21
CA LYS A 8 -11.76 12.44 20.75
C LYS A 8 -12.18 11.06 20.24
N LYS A 9 -13.11 10.40 20.95
CA LYS A 9 -13.66 9.09 20.54
C LYS A 9 -14.36 9.19 19.18
N LYS A 10 -15.26 10.17 19.01
CA LYS A 10 -15.99 10.38 17.75
C LYS A 10 -15.06 10.71 16.57
N ILE A 11 -13.99 11.48 16.81
CA ILE A 11 -12.97 11.76 15.79
C ILE A 11 -12.24 10.48 15.36
N ASN A 12 -11.85 9.63 16.31
CA ASN A 12 -11.17 8.37 16.01
C ASN A 12 -12.07 7.38 15.25
N GLU A 13 -13.36 7.28 15.64
CA GLU A 13 -14.35 6.44 14.95
C GLU A 13 -14.53 6.89 13.50
N ASN A 14 -14.78 8.19 13.28
CA ASN A 14 -14.90 8.76 11.94
C ASN A 14 -13.65 8.54 11.09
N LEU A 15 -12.45 8.67 11.69
CA LEU A 15 -11.19 8.41 11.01
C LEU A 15 -11.07 6.93 10.61
N GLY A 16 -11.48 6.02 11.48
CA GLY A 16 -11.54 4.58 11.20
C GLY A 16 -12.47 4.26 10.03
N GLU A 17 -13.68 4.81 10.03
CA GLU A 17 -14.65 4.62 8.94
C GLU A 17 -14.13 5.16 7.59
N ILE A 18 -13.50 6.33 7.59
CA ILE A 18 -12.91 6.92 6.37
C ILE A 18 -11.78 6.03 5.85
N ASN A 19 -10.92 5.52 6.73
CA ASN A 19 -9.83 4.65 6.34
C ASN A 19 -10.33 3.31 5.81
N GLN A 20 -11.34 2.71 6.44
CA GLN A 20 -11.93 1.45 5.98
C GLN A 20 -12.56 1.62 4.60
N LYS A 21 -13.36 2.67 4.38
CA LYS A 21 -13.96 2.96 3.07
C LYS A 21 -12.90 3.10 1.97
N LYS A 22 -11.77 3.74 2.25
CA LYS A 22 -10.66 3.85 1.28
C LYS A 22 -10.07 2.49 0.92
N ILE A 23 -9.84 1.63 1.92
CA ILE A 23 -9.33 0.27 1.70
C ILE A 23 -10.33 -0.52 0.86
N ASP A 24 -11.62 -0.47 1.22
CA ASP A 24 -12.67 -1.21 0.52
C ASP A 24 -12.77 -0.81 -0.96
N ILE A 25 -12.65 0.49 -1.28
CA ILE A 25 -12.66 0.95 -2.68
C ILE A 25 -11.50 0.34 -3.47
N LEU A 26 -10.28 0.39 -2.93
CA LEU A 26 -9.10 -0.13 -3.63
C LEU A 26 -9.08 -1.66 -3.70
N ASP A 27 -9.65 -2.34 -2.70
CA ASP A 27 -9.75 -3.80 -2.64
C ASP A 27 -10.76 -4.38 -3.63
N ASN A 28 -11.75 -3.58 -4.06
CA ASN A 28 -12.71 -3.97 -5.09
C ASN A 28 -12.22 -3.69 -6.52
N MET A 29 -11.05 -3.07 -6.69
CA MET A 29 -10.44 -2.86 -8.01
C MET A 29 -9.73 -4.14 -8.49
N GLU A 30 -9.77 -4.40 -9.79
CA GLU A 30 -9.06 -5.51 -10.42
C GLU A 30 -7.60 -5.17 -10.73
N GLU A 31 -7.29 -3.88 -10.88
CA GLU A 31 -5.94 -3.39 -11.11
C GLU A 31 -5.03 -3.62 -9.91
N TYR A 32 -3.74 -3.86 -10.20
CA TYR A 32 -2.75 -4.09 -9.16
C TYR A 32 -2.30 -2.76 -8.57
N ILE A 33 -2.61 -2.55 -7.30
CA ILE A 33 -2.25 -1.34 -6.57
C ILE A 33 -1.36 -1.73 -5.41
N ALA A 34 -0.14 -1.17 -5.39
CA ALA A 34 0.80 -1.33 -4.31
C ALA A 34 1.45 0.02 -3.96
N LEU A 35 1.53 0.29 -2.67
CA LEU A 35 2.35 1.37 -2.10
C LEU A 35 3.72 0.80 -1.76
N GLN A 36 4.79 1.48 -2.18
CA GLN A 36 6.17 1.04 -1.97
C GLN A 36 6.98 2.11 -1.25
N ASP A 37 7.98 1.70 -0.47
CA ASP A 37 8.99 2.58 0.12
C ASP A 37 10.19 2.81 -0.83
N ASN A 38 11.14 3.63 -0.40
CA ASN A 38 12.38 3.92 -1.13
C ASN A 38 13.36 2.73 -1.21
N ASN A 39 13.13 1.68 -0.41
CA ASN A 39 13.87 0.41 -0.44
C ASN A 39 13.18 -0.64 -1.32
N MET A 40 12.13 -0.25 -2.07
CA MET A 40 11.32 -1.13 -2.93
C MET A 40 10.49 -2.17 -2.16
N GLN A 41 10.32 -2.00 -0.85
CA GLN A 41 9.45 -2.83 -0.04
C GLN A 41 8.00 -2.39 -0.24
N ILE A 42 7.10 -3.35 -0.38
CA ILE A 42 5.67 -3.11 -0.45
C ILE A 42 5.19 -2.76 0.97
N ILE A 43 4.70 -1.54 1.17
CA ILE A 43 4.12 -1.09 2.45
C ILE A 43 2.67 -1.55 2.58
N TRP A 44 1.97 -1.58 1.45
CA TRP A 44 0.57 -1.98 1.37
C TRP A 44 0.24 -2.39 -0.06
N ALA A 45 -0.66 -3.35 -0.24
CA ALA A 45 -1.20 -3.70 -1.54
C ALA A 45 -2.69 -4.07 -1.44
N ASN A 46 -3.43 -3.80 -2.51
CA ASN A 46 -4.83 -4.24 -2.59
C ASN A 46 -4.93 -5.76 -2.76
N LYS A 47 -6.13 -6.30 -2.54
CA LYS A 47 -6.41 -7.74 -2.72
C LYS A 47 -5.99 -8.29 -4.08
N ALA A 48 -6.24 -7.55 -5.17
CA ALA A 48 -5.88 -7.98 -6.51
C ALA A 48 -4.36 -8.19 -6.67
N ALA A 49 -3.55 -7.23 -6.21
CA ALA A 49 -2.09 -7.33 -6.25
C ALA A 49 -1.57 -8.50 -5.41
N ALA A 50 -2.07 -8.67 -4.17
CA ALA A 50 -1.65 -9.77 -3.29
C ALA A 50 -1.98 -11.15 -3.90
N LYS A 51 -3.21 -11.30 -4.43
CA LYS A 51 -3.67 -12.53 -5.06
C LYS A 51 -2.88 -12.89 -6.31
N SER A 52 -2.41 -11.90 -7.08
CA SER A 52 -1.64 -12.11 -8.31
C SER A 52 -0.33 -12.90 -8.09
N VAL A 53 0.19 -12.87 -6.86
CA VAL A 53 1.41 -13.57 -6.43
C VAL A 53 1.13 -14.67 -5.42
N GLY A 54 -0.13 -15.05 -5.23
CA GLY A 54 -0.54 -16.13 -4.34
C GLY A 54 -0.41 -15.83 -2.85
N LEU A 55 -0.39 -14.55 -2.45
CA LEU A 55 -0.27 -14.12 -1.05
C LEU A 55 -1.55 -13.43 -0.56
N GLY A 56 -1.73 -13.40 0.76
CA GLY A 56 -2.68 -12.52 1.43
C GLY A 56 -2.14 -11.09 1.54
N SER A 57 -3.06 -10.12 1.69
CA SER A 57 -2.72 -8.68 1.75
C SER A 57 -1.74 -8.31 2.86
N LYS A 58 -1.63 -9.12 3.94
CA LYS A 58 -0.66 -8.92 5.02
C LYS A 58 0.68 -9.59 4.76
N GLU A 59 0.70 -10.67 3.99
CA GLU A 59 1.92 -11.44 3.70
C GLU A 59 2.77 -10.77 2.62
N ILE A 60 2.14 -10.01 1.72
CA ILE A 60 2.84 -9.20 0.70
C ILE A 60 3.53 -7.96 1.29
N GLU A 61 3.10 -7.47 2.46
CA GLU A 61 3.73 -6.32 3.14
C GLU A 61 5.16 -6.69 3.58
N GLY A 62 6.13 -5.81 3.30
CA GLY A 62 7.55 -6.01 3.56
C GLY A 62 8.31 -6.72 2.43
N CYS A 63 7.62 -7.44 1.53
CA CYS A 63 8.28 -8.06 0.38
C CYS A 63 8.83 -7.00 -0.58
N LYS A 64 9.98 -7.29 -1.20
CA LYS A 64 10.54 -6.45 -2.26
C LYS A 64 9.82 -6.71 -3.57
N CYS A 65 9.31 -5.64 -4.18
CA CYS A 65 8.58 -5.67 -5.44
C CYS A 65 9.31 -6.47 -6.54
N TYR A 66 10.62 -6.26 -6.69
CA TYR A 66 11.39 -6.89 -7.77
C TYR A 66 11.71 -8.39 -7.53
N GLU A 67 11.78 -8.81 -6.27
CA GLU A 67 11.93 -10.23 -5.89
C GLU A 67 10.61 -10.95 -6.16
N LEU A 68 9.51 -10.36 -5.69
CA LEU A 68 8.20 -11.00 -5.74
C LEU A 68 7.58 -11.04 -7.14
N LEU A 69 7.62 -9.93 -7.89
CA LEU A 69 6.95 -9.83 -9.20
C LEU A 69 7.80 -10.32 -10.37
N TYR A 70 9.13 -10.26 -10.23
CA TYR A 70 10.03 -10.49 -11.36
C TYR A 70 11.12 -11.53 -11.07
N ASN A 71 11.14 -12.10 -9.85
CA ASN A 71 12.18 -13.04 -9.41
C ASN A 71 13.61 -12.51 -9.65
N GLN A 72 13.80 -11.20 -9.42
CA GLN A 72 15.09 -10.53 -9.57
C GLN A 72 15.73 -10.30 -8.20
N SER A 73 17.06 -10.19 -8.16
CA SER A 73 17.80 -9.80 -6.95
C SER A 73 18.01 -8.29 -6.81
N LYS A 74 17.59 -7.51 -7.81
CA LYS A 74 17.72 -6.04 -7.84
C LYS A 74 16.53 -5.38 -8.54
N PRO A 75 16.29 -4.07 -8.32
CA PRO A 75 15.23 -3.34 -9.02
C PRO A 75 15.38 -3.43 -10.54
N CYS A 76 14.23 -3.40 -11.24
CA CYS A 76 14.16 -3.48 -12.69
C CYS A 76 15.03 -2.40 -13.37
N ILE A 77 15.60 -2.73 -14.53
CA ILE A 77 16.24 -1.73 -15.40
C ILE A 77 15.18 -0.70 -15.80
N GLY A 78 15.45 0.58 -15.57
CA GLY A 78 14.48 1.65 -15.85
C GLY A 78 13.26 1.67 -14.92
N CYS A 79 13.36 1.08 -13.72
CA CYS A 79 12.27 0.99 -12.76
C CYS A 79 11.55 2.35 -12.55
N PRO A 80 10.23 2.43 -12.80
CA PRO A 80 9.47 3.66 -12.68
C PRO A 80 9.41 4.17 -11.23
N VAL A 81 9.32 3.27 -10.25
CA VAL A 81 9.28 3.60 -8.82
C VAL A 81 10.59 4.26 -8.39
N LYS A 82 11.73 3.66 -8.76
CA LYS A 82 13.05 4.25 -8.48
C LYS A 82 13.21 5.63 -9.11
N LYS A 83 12.72 5.82 -10.34
CA LYS A 83 12.73 7.12 -11.03
C LYS A 83 11.83 8.16 -10.33
N ALA A 84 10.64 7.75 -9.88
CA ALA A 84 9.72 8.62 -9.15
C ALA A 84 10.36 9.13 -7.85
N PHE A 85 10.97 8.23 -7.06
CA PHE A 85 11.69 8.62 -5.85
C PHE A 85 12.90 9.52 -6.11
N ALA A 86 13.69 9.23 -7.14
CA ALA A 86 14.87 10.03 -7.48
C ALA A 86 14.53 11.46 -7.94
N THR A 87 13.38 11.65 -8.57
CA THR A 87 13.01 12.94 -9.18
C THR A 87 11.99 13.74 -8.37
N GLY A 88 11.28 13.11 -7.43
CA GLY A 88 10.14 13.71 -6.74
C GLY A 88 8.96 14.03 -7.65
N LYS A 89 8.99 13.62 -8.92
CA LYS A 89 7.95 13.89 -9.91
C LYS A 89 7.07 12.65 -10.10
N LYS A 90 5.76 12.89 -10.17
CA LYS A 90 4.79 11.89 -10.63
C LYS A 90 5.09 11.60 -12.11
N LYS A 91 4.97 10.33 -12.50
CA LYS A 91 5.21 9.89 -13.88
C LYS A 91 4.03 10.29 -14.77
#